data_AF-A0A2N2T3S0-F1
#
_entry.id   AF-A0A2N2T3S0-F1
#
_cell.length_a   1.000
_cell.length_b   1.000
_cell.length_c   1.000
_cell.angle_alpha   90.00
_cell.angle_beta   90.00
_cell.angle_gamma   90.00
#
_symmetry.space_group_name_H-M   'P 1'
#
loop_
_entity.id
_entity.type
_entity.pdbx_description
1 polymer ?
#
loop_
_entity_poly.entity_id
_entity_poly.type
_entity_poly.pdbx_seq_one_letter_code
_entity_poly.pdbx_strand_id
1 'polypeptide(L)'
;RVAANKKNGLIIDYNGMLKSLRKALATYAQGDKGSPADPLFDEEQALAEYSASISKVQAHLSTVGFDLNVLVHAEEGEESWAALLKAQNALSTSAENKKTFQVLAEDVEDRFRGLFPNPGVFKYEPQESAISAIYNLLQKPKPKVDITAIMQEIRGVIDTSLEVAPKEQANQPSKQYDLSGIDFERLRAEFAKSPFKETAVLTLQERIQARLDRMLALNPSRIDLYKRYQEIIAEYNHDKDDAEIQRVFDDLLKLHDSLDYEEKRYVREGFKSDQELAVYDLLSKENASITKADIDKITCAKMAERIKVKWKDKRLELQDKLLQEEAYFAKAGKPSPQFVARLRAQISWMIETQIHPVFSPEQNEVKDFAAEGIDVRPYREVMVQGIGGKGLDECFKDAKHPFRVAVVCAMWLTGFDVKSLATLYLDKPMKGHTLMQAIAR
;
A
#
# COMPACT_ATOMS: atom_id res chain seq x y z
N ARG A 1 27.53 -19.40 -27.15
CA ARG A 1 26.22 -19.47 -26.46
C ARG A 1 26.06 -18.19 -25.65
N VAL A 2 24.94 -17.51 -25.80
CA VAL A 2 24.63 -16.28 -25.08
C VAL A 2 24.13 -16.65 -23.68
N ALA A 3 24.65 -16.00 -22.65
CA ALA A 3 24.21 -16.12 -21.27
C ALA A 3 24.24 -14.72 -20.63
N ALA A 4 23.40 -14.49 -19.61
CA ALA A 4 23.43 -13.24 -18.86
C ALA A 4 24.87 -12.99 -18.35
N ASN A 5 25.40 -11.80 -18.58
CA ASN A 5 26.76 -11.36 -18.24
C ASN A 5 27.91 -12.05 -19.01
N LYS A 6 27.62 -12.79 -20.09
CA LYS A 6 28.63 -13.40 -20.96
C LYS A 6 28.69 -12.69 -22.32
N LYS A 7 29.51 -11.64 -22.40
CA LYS A 7 29.72 -10.83 -23.62
C LYS A 7 30.70 -11.46 -24.61
N ASN A 8 31.70 -12.18 -24.12
CA ASN A 8 32.73 -12.83 -24.93
C ASN A 8 33.00 -14.28 -24.46
N GLY A 9 33.78 -15.02 -25.27
CA GLY A 9 34.28 -16.35 -24.92
C GLY A 9 35.79 -16.39 -25.02
N LEU A 10 36.45 -16.90 -23.99
CA LEU A 10 37.89 -17.09 -23.98
C LEU A 10 38.25 -18.37 -24.75
N ILE A 11 39.16 -18.24 -25.72
CA ILE A 11 39.72 -19.37 -26.47
C ILE A 11 41.21 -19.46 -26.13
N ILE A 12 41.63 -20.59 -25.55
CA ILE A 12 43.04 -20.87 -25.24
C ILE A 12 43.55 -21.84 -26.30
N ASP A 13 44.57 -21.43 -27.04
CA ASP A 13 45.14 -22.18 -28.15
C ASP A 13 46.55 -22.68 -27.81
N TYR A 14 46.72 -24.01 -27.77
CA TYR A 14 48.00 -24.66 -27.53
C TYR A 14 48.73 -25.07 -28.83
N ASN A 15 48.07 -24.94 -29.99
CA ASN A 15 48.52 -25.48 -31.27
C ASN A 15 48.90 -24.39 -32.29
N GLY A 16 48.89 -23.12 -31.92
CA GLY A 16 49.29 -22.00 -32.80
C GLY A 16 48.32 -21.72 -33.94
N MET A 17 47.04 -22.07 -33.77
CA MET A 17 45.92 -21.78 -34.65
C MET A 17 45.53 -20.29 -34.72
N LEU A 18 46.08 -19.41 -33.88
CA LEU A 18 45.76 -17.97 -33.86
C LEU A 18 45.84 -17.31 -35.26
N LYS A 19 46.88 -17.61 -36.04
CA LYS A 19 47.02 -17.08 -37.42
C LYS A 19 45.91 -17.57 -38.35
N SER A 20 45.55 -18.84 -38.24
CA SER A 20 44.46 -19.46 -39.02
C SER A 20 43.09 -18.90 -38.61
N LEU A 21 42.89 -18.67 -37.31
CA LEU A 21 41.66 -18.08 -36.77
C LEU A 21 41.49 -16.63 -37.22
N ARG A 22 42.55 -15.81 -37.17
CA ARG A 22 42.53 -14.43 -37.70
C ARG A 22 42.17 -14.39 -39.18
N LYS A 23 42.77 -15.26 -39.98
CA LYS A 23 42.48 -15.36 -41.42
C LYS A 23 41.03 -15.78 -41.68
N ALA A 24 40.50 -16.73 -40.91
CA ALA A 24 39.11 -17.15 -41.00
C ALA A 24 38.15 -16.01 -40.59
N LEU A 25 38.40 -15.35 -39.46
CA LEU A 25 37.57 -14.24 -38.99
C LEU A 25 37.58 -13.04 -39.95
N ALA A 26 38.73 -12.68 -40.52
CA ALA A 26 38.81 -11.62 -41.53
C ALA A 26 37.97 -11.93 -42.78
N THR A 27 37.87 -13.21 -43.16
CA THR A 27 37.07 -13.67 -44.30
C THR A 27 35.56 -13.63 -44.00
N TYR A 28 35.16 -13.88 -42.74
CA TYR A 28 33.75 -13.90 -42.32
C TYR A 28 33.22 -12.55 -41.84
N ALA A 29 34.07 -11.65 -41.34
CA ALA A 29 33.69 -10.30 -40.89
C ALA A 29 33.48 -9.32 -42.05
N GLN A 30 33.99 -9.65 -43.24
CA GLN A 30 33.75 -8.90 -44.48
C GLN A 30 32.35 -9.22 -45.02
N GLY A 31 31.36 -8.41 -44.65
CA GLY A 31 30.26 -8.14 -45.57
C GLY A 31 30.83 -7.58 -46.88
N ASP A 32 30.13 -7.82 -48.00
CA ASP A 32 30.58 -7.81 -49.40
C ASP A 32 31.39 -6.59 -49.95
N LYS A 33 31.77 -5.58 -49.15
CA LYS A 33 32.57 -4.41 -49.58
C LYS A 33 33.41 -3.80 -48.45
N GLY A 34 34.66 -4.24 -48.26
CA GLY A 34 35.64 -3.53 -47.40
C GLY A 34 36.98 -4.25 -47.20
N SER A 35 38.09 -3.50 -47.15
CA SER A 35 39.46 -3.99 -46.94
C SER A 35 39.61 -4.80 -45.62
N PRO A 36 40.49 -5.82 -45.57
CA PRO A 36 40.63 -6.70 -44.42
C PRO A 36 41.18 -5.95 -43.20
N ALA A 37 40.35 -5.76 -42.17
CA ALA A 37 40.79 -5.29 -40.86
C ALA A 37 41.00 -6.49 -39.93
N ASP A 38 42.07 -6.47 -39.13
CA ASP A 38 42.31 -7.50 -38.10
C ASP A 38 41.20 -7.37 -37.03
N PRO A 39 40.38 -8.41 -36.80
CA PRO A 39 39.28 -8.35 -35.84
C PRO A 39 39.75 -8.39 -34.38
N LEU A 40 41.04 -8.64 -34.13
CA LEU A 40 41.61 -8.60 -32.79
C LEU A 40 42.07 -7.17 -32.46
N PHE A 41 41.48 -6.57 -31.43
CA PHE A 41 42.03 -5.35 -30.84
C PHE A 41 43.41 -5.65 -30.26
N ASP A 42 44.35 -4.72 -30.45
CA ASP A 42 45.66 -4.81 -29.80
C ASP A 42 45.47 -4.87 -28.28
N GLU A 43 46.20 -5.76 -27.60
CA GLU A 43 46.12 -5.88 -26.14
C GLU A 43 46.49 -4.56 -25.47
N GLU A 44 47.43 -3.81 -26.05
CA GLU A 44 47.80 -2.48 -25.58
C GLU A 44 46.66 -1.48 -25.72
N GLN A 45 45.92 -1.53 -26.84
CA GLN A 45 44.77 -0.67 -27.07
C GLN A 45 43.63 -1.02 -26.09
N ALA A 46 43.37 -2.30 -25.86
CA ALA A 46 42.31 -2.74 -24.96
C ALA A 46 42.62 -2.38 -23.49
N LEU A 47 43.89 -2.47 -23.06
CA LEU A 47 44.35 -1.98 -21.75
C LEU A 47 44.25 -0.44 -21.64
N ALA A 48 44.58 0.29 -22.71
CA ALA A 48 44.42 1.74 -22.75
C ALA A 48 42.95 2.14 -22.59
N GLU A 49 42.03 1.47 -23.30
CA GLU A 49 40.60 1.73 -23.16
C GLU A 49 40.05 1.35 -21.78
N TYR A 50 40.55 0.27 -21.17
CA TYR A 50 40.19 -0.08 -19.79
C TYR A 50 40.64 0.99 -18.80
N SER A 51 41.88 1.47 -18.89
CA SER A 51 42.34 2.58 -18.05
C SER A 51 41.51 3.86 -18.28
N ALA A 52 41.11 4.15 -19.52
CA ALA A 52 40.25 5.27 -19.84
C ALA A 52 38.84 5.12 -19.24
N SER A 53 38.29 3.90 -19.16
CA SER A 53 37.00 3.64 -18.51
C SER A 53 37.06 3.92 -17.00
N ILE A 54 38.15 3.56 -16.33
CA ILE A 54 38.39 3.89 -14.92
C ILE A 54 38.51 5.41 -14.74
N SER A 55 39.26 6.09 -15.62
CA SER A 55 39.39 7.55 -15.58
C SER A 55 38.04 8.26 -15.76
N LYS A 56 37.12 7.72 -16.57
CA LYS A 56 35.75 8.25 -16.68
C LYS A 56 34.97 8.12 -15.38
N VAL A 57 35.10 6.98 -14.67
CA VAL A 57 34.48 6.79 -13.35
C VAL A 57 35.06 7.78 -12.34
N GLN A 58 36.39 7.95 -12.30
CA GLN A 58 37.06 8.91 -11.43
C GLN A 58 36.62 10.36 -11.72
N ALA A 59 36.51 10.73 -12.99
CA ALA A 59 36.03 12.05 -13.40
C ALA A 59 34.59 12.29 -12.93
N HIS A 60 33.70 11.29 -13.07
CA HIS A 60 32.32 11.38 -12.60
C HIS A 60 32.22 11.43 -11.07
N LEU A 61 33.05 10.69 -10.34
CA LEU A 61 33.09 10.81 -8.88
C LEU A 61 33.57 12.21 -8.45
N SER A 62 34.55 12.75 -9.16
CA SER A 62 35.10 14.09 -8.88
C SER A 62 34.09 15.21 -9.13
N THR A 63 33.26 15.11 -10.17
CA THR A 63 32.18 16.09 -10.42
C THR A 63 31.11 16.08 -9.34
N VAL A 64 30.93 14.93 -8.69
CA VAL A 64 29.97 14.73 -7.59
C VAL A 64 30.61 15.01 -6.22
N GLY A 65 31.91 15.35 -6.18
CA GLY A 65 32.63 15.77 -4.97
C GLY A 65 33.29 14.64 -4.17
N PHE A 66 33.54 13.48 -4.79
CA PHE A 66 34.22 12.35 -4.15
C PHE A 66 35.49 11.96 -4.93
N ASP A 67 36.62 11.78 -4.24
CA ASP A 67 37.86 11.29 -4.85
C ASP A 67 38.01 9.78 -4.59
N LEU A 68 38.11 9.00 -5.67
CA LEU A 68 38.30 7.55 -5.61
C LEU A 68 39.57 7.15 -4.88
N ASN A 69 40.62 7.99 -4.91
CA ASN A 69 41.89 7.68 -4.26
C ASN A 69 41.77 7.61 -2.73
N VAL A 70 40.80 8.33 -2.14
CA VAL A 70 40.50 8.24 -0.70
C VAL A 70 40.13 6.81 -0.31
N LEU A 71 39.40 6.11 -1.19
CA LEU A 71 38.96 4.74 -0.93
C LEU A 71 40.05 3.71 -1.24
N VAL A 72 40.86 3.98 -2.26
CA VAL A 72 42.00 3.13 -2.66
C VAL A 72 43.11 3.14 -1.60
N HIS A 73 43.29 4.25 -0.88
CA HIS A 73 44.32 4.40 0.15
C HIS A 73 43.80 4.24 1.59
N ALA A 74 42.50 4.01 1.79
CA ALA A 74 41.94 3.79 3.12
C ALA A 74 42.40 2.45 3.70
N GLU A 75 42.71 2.42 5.00
CA GLU A 75 42.99 1.16 5.69
C GLU A 75 41.71 0.30 5.76
N GLU A 76 41.87 -1.02 5.65
CA GLU A 76 40.75 -1.97 5.78
C GLU A 76 40.11 -1.83 7.17
N GLY A 77 38.82 -1.47 7.22
CA GLY A 77 38.09 -1.26 8.47
C GLY A 77 37.12 -0.09 8.41
N GLU A 78 37.05 0.68 9.51
CA GLU A 78 36.09 1.77 9.68
C GLU A 78 36.31 2.93 8.70
N GLU A 79 37.56 3.22 8.32
CA GLU A 79 37.89 4.31 7.38
C GLU A 79 37.40 4.02 5.96
N SER A 80 37.62 2.80 5.46
CA SER A 80 37.14 2.34 4.16
C SER A 80 35.60 2.37 4.10
N TRP A 81 34.92 1.93 5.17
CA TRP A 81 33.47 2.01 5.26
C TRP A 81 32.99 3.47 5.28
N ALA A 82 33.57 4.33 6.12
CA ALA A 82 33.20 5.75 6.14
C ALA A 82 33.39 6.42 4.76
N ALA A 83 34.43 6.05 4.01
CA ALA A 83 34.66 6.51 2.65
C ALA A 83 33.60 5.97 1.67
N LEU A 84 33.18 4.71 1.78
CA LEU A 84 32.11 4.12 0.99
C LEU A 84 30.77 4.84 1.19
N LEU A 85 30.40 5.17 2.44
CA LEU A 85 29.17 5.92 2.72
C LEU A 85 29.21 7.33 2.15
N LYS A 86 30.36 8.01 2.24
CA LYS A 86 30.55 9.32 1.63
C LYS A 86 30.40 9.25 0.10
N ALA A 87 30.97 8.23 -0.54
CA ALA A 87 30.81 8.00 -1.96
C ALA A 87 29.34 7.74 -2.34
N GLN A 88 28.65 6.90 -1.56
CA GLN A 88 27.23 6.61 -1.77
C GLN A 88 26.37 7.87 -1.65
N ASN A 89 26.63 8.69 -0.64
CA ASN A 89 25.88 9.92 -0.39
C ASN A 89 26.10 10.95 -1.49
N ALA A 90 27.36 11.16 -1.88
CA ALA A 90 27.71 12.01 -3.01
C ALA A 90 26.94 11.57 -4.27
N LEU A 91 26.99 10.27 -4.62
CA LEU A 91 26.27 9.73 -5.78
C LEU A 91 24.75 9.78 -5.66
N SER A 92 24.21 9.84 -4.45
CA SER A 92 22.77 9.92 -4.17
C SER A 92 22.19 11.34 -4.28
N THR A 93 23.00 12.34 -4.59
CA THR A 93 22.57 13.72 -4.85
C THR A 93 21.56 13.85 -6.00
N SER A 94 21.53 12.89 -6.93
CA SER A 94 20.55 12.79 -8.02
C SER A 94 20.43 11.34 -8.48
N ALA A 95 19.22 10.95 -8.89
CA ALA A 95 18.99 9.66 -9.54
C ALA A 95 19.81 9.50 -10.84
N GLU A 96 20.08 10.61 -11.54
CA GLU A 96 20.91 10.62 -12.74
C GLU A 96 22.38 10.32 -12.44
N ASN A 97 22.92 10.89 -11.35
CA ASN A 97 24.31 10.65 -10.92
C ASN A 97 24.53 9.19 -10.53
N LYS A 98 23.60 8.63 -9.74
CA LYS A 98 23.59 7.21 -9.36
C LYS A 98 23.54 6.30 -10.60
N LYS A 99 22.65 6.58 -11.55
CA LYS A 99 22.49 5.76 -12.76
C LYS A 99 23.69 5.86 -13.70
N THR A 100 24.24 7.06 -13.86
CA THR A 100 25.44 7.30 -14.67
C THR A 100 26.62 6.52 -14.10
N PHE A 101 26.82 6.55 -12.78
CA PHE A 101 27.85 5.76 -12.12
C PHE A 101 27.65 4.25 -12.34
N GLN A 102 26.43 3.73 -12.18
CA GLN A 102 26.14 2.31 -12.39
C GLN A 102 26.51 1.83 -13.80
N VAL A 103 26.18 2.61 -14.82
CA VAL A 103 26.51 2.29 -16.22
C VAL A 103 28.03 2.32 -16.44
N LEU A 104 28.73 3.31 -15.88
CA LEU A 104 30.19 3.40 -16.00
C LEU A 104 30.89 2.25 -15.25
N ALA A 105 30.41 1.87 -14.07
CA ALA A 105 30.94 0.75 -13.30
C ALA A 105 30.72 -0.59 -14.02
N GLU A 106 29.56 -0.79 -14.66
CA GLU A 106 29.30 -1.96 -15.51
C GLU A 106 30.24 -2.03 -16.73
N ASP A 107 30.53 -0.89 -17.38
CA ASP A 107 31.52 -0.85 -18.48
C ASP A 107 32.93 -1.26 -18.00
N VAL A 108 33.34 -0.81 -16.81
CA VAL A 108 34.62 -1.22 -16.20
C VAL A 108 34.63 -2.71 -15.91
N GLU A 109 33.58 -3.26 -15.29
CA GLU A 109 33.48 -4.69 -14.95
C GLU A 109 33.48 -5.57 -16.22
N ASP A 110 32.76 -5.15 -17.26
CA ASP A 110 32.71 -5.86 -18.53
C ASP A 110 34.06 -5.87 -19.24
N ARG A 111 34.79 -4.74 -19.22
CA ARG A 111 36.15 -4.65 -19.77
C ARG A 111 37.15 -5.48 -18.96
N PHE A 112 37.05 -5.48 -17.64
CA PHE A 112 37.86 -6.31 -16.75
C PHE A 112 37.67 -7.80 -17.07
N ARG A 113 36.41 -8.27 -17.13
CA ARG A 113 36.09 -9.66 -17.51
C ARG A 113 36.57 -10.01 -18.91
N GLY A 114 36.56 -9.03 -19.82
CA GLY A 114 37.02 -9.19 -21.19
C GLY A 114 38.54 -9.34 -21.34
N LEU A 115 39.30 -8.68 -20.46
CA LEU A 115 40.76 -8.66 -20.46
C LEU A 115 41.39 -9.73 -19.56
N PHE A 116 40.64 -10.26 -18.60
CA PHE A 116 41.13 -11.34 -17.74
C PHE A 116 41.51 -12.58 -18.57
N PRO A 117 42.73 -13.16 -18.42
CA PRO A 117 43.69 -13.00 -17.32
C PRO A 117 44.94 -12.14 -17.62
N ASN A 118 44.85 -11.09 -18.46
CA ASN A 118 46.01 -10.27 -18.83
C ASN A 118 46.68 -9.60 -17.60
N PRO A 119 48.02 -9.73 -17.42
CA PRO A 119 48.75 -9.13 -16.30
C PRO A 119 48.61 -7.61 -16.15
N GLY A 120 48.39 -6.88 -17.25
CA GLY A 120 48.24 -5.42 -17.25
C GLY A 120 47.00 -4.93 -16.49
N VAL A 121 46.02 -5.80 -16.27
CA VAL A 121 44.77 -5.47 -15.55
C VAL A 121 45.00 -5.35 -14.05
N PHE A 122 45.91 -6.15 -13.47
CA PHE A 122 46.21 -6.12 -12.02
C PHE A 122 46.79 -4.79 -11.55
N LYS A 123 47.37 -3.99 -12.44
CA LYS A 123 47.83 -2.62 -12.11
C LYS A 123 46.69 -1.73 -11.60
N TYR A 124 45.45 -2.00 -12.03
CA TYR A 124 44.27 -1.21 -11.69
C TYR A 124 43.31 -1.93 -10.72
N GLU A 125 43.74 -3.07 -10.15
CA GLU A 125 42.97 -3.86 -9.19
C GLU A 125 42.45 -3.05 -7.99
N PRO A 126 43.23 -2.12 -7.38
CA PRO A 126 42.72 -1.30 -6.28
C PRO A 126 41.57 -0.38 -6.70
N GLN A 127 41.66 0.23 -7.89
CA GLN A 127 40.62 1.11 -8.42
C GLN A 127 39.37 0.32 -8.81
N GLU A 128 39.54 -0.85 -9.43
CA GLU A 128 38.42 -1.74 -9.79
C GLU A 128 37.68 -2.23 -8.54
N SER A 129 38.43 -2.68 -7.52
CA SER A 129 37.86 -3.13 -6.25
C SER A 129 37.06 -2.02 -5.57
N ALA A 130 37.57 -0.79 -5.57
CA ALA A 130 36.88 0.38 -5.04
C ALA A 130 35.57 0.69 -5.81
N ILE A 131 35.61 0.65 -7.14
CA ILE A 131 34.44 0.88 -8.00
C ILE A 131 33.39 -0.22 -7.77
N SER A 132 33.81 -1.48 -7.70
CA SER A 132 32.96 -2.63 -7.44
C SER A 132 32.31 -2.55 -6.06
N ALA A 133 33.04 -2.13 -5.03
CA ALA A 133 32.50 -1.91 -3.68
C ALA A 133 31.39 -0.84 -3.68
N ILE A 134 31.62 0.30 -4.32
CA ILE A 134 30.61 1.36 -4.45
C ILE A 134 29.40 0.88 -5.28
N TYR A 135 29.65 0.17 -6.40
CA TYR A 135 28.59 -0.36 -7.25
C TYR A 135 27.69 -1.34 -6.48
N ASN A 136 28.28 -2.28 -5.75
CA ASN A 136 27.54 -3.25 -4.93
C ASN A 136 26.73 -2.55 -3.82
N LEU A 137 27.25 -1.48 -3.23
CA LEU A 137 26.55 -0.67 -2.23
C LEU A 137 25.34 0.09 -2.83
N LEU A 138 25.39 0.44 -4.12
CA LEU A 138 24.31 1.14 -4.83
C LEU A 138 23.25 0.21 -5.43
N GLN A 139 23.49 -1.10 -5.48
CA GLN A 139 22.53 -2.06 -6.00
C GLN A 139 21.28 -2.13 -5.11
N LYS A 140 20.11 -2.33 -5.72
CA LYS A 140 18.82 -2.34 -5.00
C LYS A 140 18.83 -3.41 -3.89
N PRO A 141 18.32 -3.10 -2.68
CA PRO A 141 18.03 -4.14 -1.71
C PRO A 141 16.99 -5.09 -2.31
N LYS A 142 17.23 -6.41 -2.17
CA LYS A 142 16.36 -7.47 -2.70
C LYS A 142 14.90 -7.27 -2.26
N PRO A 143 13.88 -7.69 -3.03
CA PRO A 143 12.45 -7.38 -2.81
C PRO A 143 11.81 -8.14 -1.64
N LYS A 144 12.47 -8.18 -0.49
CA LYS A 144 11.94 -8.58 0.81
C LYS A 144 12.49 -7.61 1.85
N VAL A 145 12.00 -6.37 1.88
CA VAL A 145 12.41 -5.43 2.93
C VAL A 145 11.18 -4.82 3.58
N ASP A 146 10.90 -5.42 4.73
CA ASP A 146 10.25 -4.88 5.91
C ASP A 146 10.78 -3.46 6.21
N ILE A 147 9.90 -2.48 6.43
CA ILE A 147 10.26 -1.07 6.64
C ILE A 147 11.20 -0.89 7.85
N THR A 148 11.20 -1.87 8.75
CA THR A 148 12.11 -2.02 9.89
C THR A 148 13.58 -2.19 9.47
N ALA A 149 13.82 -2.84 8.32
CA ALA A 149 15.10 -3.05 7.63
C ALA A 149 15.98 -1.80 7.48
N ILE A 150 15.41 -0.80 6.82
CA ILE A 150 16.10 0.45 6.44
C ILE A 150 16.34 1.35 7.64
N MET A 151 15.38 1.32 8.56
CA MET A 151 15.46 1.99 9.84
C MET A 151 16.56 1.41 10.73
N GLN A 152 16.84 0.11 10.61
CA GLN A 152 17.98 -0.54 11.24
C GLN A 152 19.30 -0.31 10.47
N GLU A 153 19.28 -0.13 9.15
CA GLU A 153 20.48 0.24 8.36
C GLU A 153 20.94 1.68 8.63
N ILE A 154 20.02 2.63 8.84
CA ILE A 154 20.38 4.00 9.31
C ILE A 154 20.93 3.96 10.76
N ARG A 155 20.56 2.94 11.56
CA ARG A 155 21.11 2.68 12.91
C ARG A 155 22.32 1.75 12.94
N GLY A 156 22.72 1.16 11.81
CA GLY A 156 23.85 0.21 11.74
C GLY A 156 25.23 0.88 11.78
N VAL A 157 25.31 2.20 11.86
CA VAL A 157 26.58 2.95 11.84
C VAL A 157 27.06 3.31 13.26
N ILE A 158 26.36 2.93 14.34
CA ILE A 158 26.84 3.13 15.72
C ILE A 158 26.54 1.92 16.63
N ASP A 159 26.78 0.69 16.18
CA ASP A 159 26.83 -0.49 17.07
C ASP A 159 27.85 -1.54 16.58
N THR A 160 29.02 -1.07 16.15
CA THR A 160 30.23 -1.92 16.02
C THR A 160 31.38 -1.39 16.85
N SER A 161 31.07 -0.92 18.06
CA SER A 161 32.01 -0.94 19.16
C SER A 161 31.45 -1.87 20.22
N LEU A 162 32.17 -2.99 20.44
CA LEU A 162 32.02 -4.02 21.47
C LEU A 162 31.28 -5.34 21.08
N GLU A 163 32.14 -6.33 20.81
CA GLU A 163 32.11 -7.74 21.26
C GLU A 163 31.29 -8.83 20.51
N VAL A 164 32.09 -9.68 19.85
CA VAL A 164 32.04 -11.12 19.53
C VAL A 164 31.02 -12.02 20.26
N ALA A 165 30.26 -12.86 19.49
CA ALA A 165 30.00 -14.32 19.69
C ALA A 165 28.87 -14.86 18.74
N PRO A 166 28.75 -16.18 18.46
CA PRO A 166 28.44 -16.72 17.13
C PRO A 166 26.99 -17.15 16.85
N LYS A 167 26.73 -17.34 15.54
CA LYS A 167 25.46 -17.74 14.89
C LYS A 167 24.96 -19.14 15.29
N GLU A 168 23.66 -19.24 15.57
CA GLU A 168 22.87 -20.47 15.36
C GLU A 168 21.63 -20.20 14.48
N GLN A 169 21.30 -21.21 13.67
CA GLN A 169 20.28 -21.22 12.62
C GLN A 169 18.85 -21.34 13.19
N ALA A 170 17.86 -20.69 12.57
CA ALA A 170 16.49 -21.20 12.57
C ALA A 170 15.68 -20.74 11.35
N ASN A 171 15.06 -21.73 10.73
CA ASN A 171 14.23 -21.71 9.53
C ASN A 171 12.76 -21.55 9.95
N GLN A 172 12.06 -20.46 9.56
CA GLN A 172 10.60 -20.31 9.74
C GLN A 172 9.93 -19.43 8.66
N PRO A 173 8.63 -19.67 8.34
CA PRO A 173 7.94 -19.15 7.16
C PRO A 173 7.62 -17.65 7.27
N SER A 174 7.55 -16.99 6.11
CA SER A 174 7.28 -15.55 5.95
C SER A 174 5.93 -15.14 6.55
N LYS A 175 5.93 -14.63 7.77
CA LYS A 175 4.83 -13.83 8.34
C LYS A 175 4.90 -12.42 7.76
N GLN A 176 3.76 -11.89 7.32
CA GLN A 176 3.55 -10.46 7.10
C GLN A 176 3.80 -9.73 8.42
N TYR A 177 4.67 -8.73 8.41
CA TYR A 177 4.99 -7.92 9.58
C TYR A 177 4.12 -6.66 9.62
N ASP A 178 3.55 -6.40 10.81
CA ASP A 178 2.70 -5.28 11.19
C ASP A 178 3.58 -4.08 11.56
N LEU A 179 3.34 -2.94 10.91
CA LEU A 179 4.17 -1.74 10.93
C LEU A 179 3.63 -0.62 11.84
N SER A 180 2.69 -0.95 12.73
CA SER A 180 2.01 0.00 13.62
C SER A 180 2.88 0.59 14.76
N GLY A 181 4.21 0.41 14.74
CA GLY A 181 5.10 0.76 15.86
C GLY A 181 6.30 1.66 15.54
N ILE A 182 6.34 2.32 14.38
CA ILE A 182 7.47 3.21 14.04
C ILE A 182 7.30 4.57 14.74
N ASP A 183 8.27 4.94 15.57
CA ASP A 183 8.41 6.28 16.13
C ASP A 183 9.06 7.22 15.10
N PHE A 184 8.21 7.90 14.34
CA PHE A 184 8.61 8.84 13.28
C PHE A 184 9.28 10.10 13.82
N GLU A 185 9.00 10.49 15.07
CA GLU A 185 9.69 11.62 15.70
C GLU A 185 11.17 11.27 15.92
N ARG A 186 11.43 10.03 16.34
CA ARG A 186 12.79 9.52 16.45
C ARG A 186 13.49 9.41 15.09
N LEU A 187 12.81 8.97 14.03
CA LEU A 187 13.37 8.96 12.67
C LEU A 187 13.80 10.35 12.22
N ARG A 188 12.94 11.36 12.43
CA ARG A 188 13.25 12.75 12.07
C ARG A 188 14.46 13.28 12.83
N ALA A 189 14.56 12.96 14.12
CA ALA A 189 15.69 13.37 14.95
C ALA A 189 17.02 12.72 14.54
N GLU A 190 17.00 11.46 14.11
CA GLU A 190 18.18 10.76 13.58
C GLU A 190 18.57 11.31 12.20
N PHE A 191 17.60 11.54 11.31
CA PHE A 191 17.85 12.11 9.99
C PHE A 191 18.48 13.52 10.08
N ALA A 192 17.99 14.37 10.99
CA ALA A 192 18.54 15.70 11.20
C ALA A 192 20.02 15.70 11.64
N LYS A 193 20.47 14.62 12.31
CA LYS A 193 21.85 14.43 12.78
C LYS A 193 22.73 13.66 11.79
N SER A 194 22.14 13.03 10.78
CA SER A 194 22.86 12.18 9.85
C SER A 194 23.68 13.00 8.85
N PRO A 195 24.94 12.60 8.56
CA PRO A 195 25.73 13.18 7.48
C PRO A 195 25.34 12.63 6.09
N PHE A 196 24.41 11.67 6.00
CA PHE A 196 24.04 10.97 4.77
C PHE A 196 22.57 11.20 4.37
N LYS A 197 22.17 12.47 4.26
CA LYS A 197 20.76 12.86 4.06
C LYS A 197 20.27 12.53 2.65
N GLU A 198 21.14 12.69 1.66
CA GLU A 198 20.86 12.52 0.24
C GLU A 198 20.56 11.05 -0.08
N THR A 199 21.36 10.12 0.46
CA THR A 199 21.07 8.69 0.34
C THR A 199 19.75 8.32 1.00
N ALA A 200 19.47 8.85 2.19
CA ALA A 200 18.22 8.54 2.89
C ALA A 200 16.98 9.06 2.13
N VAL A 201 17.02 10.28 1.59
CA VAL A 201 15.92 10.85 0.79
C VAL A 201 15.73 10.07 -0.50
N LEU A 202 16.79 9.82 -1.27
CA LEU A 202 16.70 9.08 -2.54
C LEU A 202 16.16 7.66 -2.32
N THR A 203 16.61 6.99 -1.26
CA THR A 203 16.12 5.65 -0.89
C THR A 203 14.63 5.66 -0.54
N LEU A 204 14.17 6.69 0.18
CA LEU A 204 12.75 6.86 0.51
C LEU A 204 11.91 7.12 -0.74
N GLN A 205 12.39 7.97 -1.65
CA GLN A 205 11.76 8.22 -2.95
C GLN A 205 11.59 6.94 -3.76
N GLU A 206 12.67 6.17 -3.98
CA GLU A 206 12.63 4.92 -4.76
C GLU A 206 11.60 3.91 -4.20
N ARG A 207 11.44 3.87 -2.88
CA ARG A 207 10.50 2.97 -2.19
C ARG A 207 9.05 3.44 -2.30
N ILE A 208 8.80 4.73 -2.09
CA ILE A 208 7.48 5.33 -2.25
C ILE A 208 7.01 5.16 -3.71
N GLN A 209 7.90 5.39 -4.68
CA GLN A 209 7.62 5.16 -6.09
C GLN A 209 7.24 3.69 -6.37
N ALA A 210 8.05 2.73 -5.91
CA ALA A 210 7.74 1.31 -6.11
C ALA A 210 6.42 0.89 -5.44
N ARG A 211 6.03 1.53 -4.34
CA ARG A 211 4.74 1.33 -3.70
C ARG A 211 3.60 1.90 -4.55
N LEU A 212 3.72 3.15 -4.99
CA LEU A 212 2.76 3.82 -5.86
C LEU A 212 2.55 3.05 -7.17
N ASP A 213 3.61 2.57 -7.81
CA ASP A 213 3.53 1.79 -9.04
C ASP A 213 2.67 0.52 -8.84
N ARG A 214 2.83 -0.17 -7.71
CA ARG A 214 1.99 -1.33 -7.35
C ARG A 214 0.53 -0.93 -7.11
N MET A 215 0.30 0.18 -6.41
CA MET A 215 -1.06 0.68 -6.14
C MET A 215 -1.79 1.12 -7.41
N LEU A 216 -1.10 1.77 -8.33
CA LEU A 216 -1.63 2.21 -9.62
C LEU A 216 -1.91 1.04 -10.57
N ALA A 217 -1.02 0.03 -10.57
CA ALA A 217 -1.23 -1.18 -11.35
C ALA A 217 -2.50 -1.93 -10.92
N LEU A 218 -2.85 -1.87 -9.63
CA LEU A 218 -4.08 -2.46 -9.10
C LEU A 218 -5.31 -1.55 -9.30
N ASN A 219 -5.15 -0.24 -9.08
CA ASN A 219 -6.24 0.72 -9.17
C ASN A 219 -5.79 2.04 -9.83
N PRO A 220 -6.11 2.24 -11.13
CA PRO A 220 -5.78 3.47 -11.85
C PRO A 220 -6.49 4.73 -11.34
N SER A 221 -7.49 4.63 -10.44
CA SER A 221 -8.12 5.81 -9.84
C SER A 221 -7.20 6.57 -8.88
N ARG A 222 -6.13 5.92 -8.39
CA ARG A 222 -5.19 6.46 -7.39
C ARG A 222 -4.17 7.45 -7.95
N ILE A 223 -4.42 8.01 -9.13
CA ILE A 223 -3.48 8.88 -9.85
C ILE A 223 -3.13 10.15 -9.08
N ASP A 224 -4.02 10.64 -8.21
CA ASP A 224 -3.78 11.87 -7.45
C ASP A 224 -2.66 11.70 -6.40
N LEU A 225 -2.50 10.50 -5.82
CA LEU A 225 -1.38 10.19 -4.92
C LEU A 225 -0.04 10.24 -5.67
N TYR A 226 -0.05 9.81 -6.93
CA TYR A 226 1.12 9.86 -7.79
C TYR A 226 1.47 11.30 -8.21
N LYS A 227 0.47 12.14 -8.52
CA LYS A 227 0.70 13.57 -8.80
C LYS A 227 1.35 14.27 -7.61
N ARG A 228 0.84 14.04 -6.40
CA ARG A 228 1.41 14.60 -5.16
C ARG A 228 2.86 14.15 -4.95
N TYR A 229 3.18 12.89 -5.26
CA TYR A 229 4.58 12.42 -5.24
C TYR A 229 5.46 13.16 -6.25
N GLN A 230 4.98 13.40 -7.48
CA GLN A 230 5.72 14.15 -8.48
C GLN A 230 5.97 15.60 -8.08
N GLU A 231 5.02 16.25 -7.42
CA GLU A 231 5.18 17.61 -6.88
C GLU A 231 6.31 17.66 -5.84
N ILE A 232 6.36 16.69 -4.91
CA ILE A 232 7.41 16.60 -3.89
C ILE A 232 8.79 16.39 -4.53
N ILE A 233 8.89 15.56 -5.59
CA ILE A 233 10.15 15.35 -6.31
C ILE A 233 10.57 16.61 -7.07
N ALA A 234 9.63 17.30 -7.70
CA ALA A 234 9.93 18.53 -8.44
C ALA A 234 10.55 19.58 -7.51
N GLU A 235 10.02 19.67 -6.28
CA GLU A 235 10.52 20.56 -5.24
C GLU A 235 11.93 20.18 -4.77
N TYR A 236 12.21 18.89 -4.58
CA TYR A 236 13.55 18.40 -4.24
C TYR A 236 14.61 18.72 -5.30
N ASN A 237 14.21 18.81 -6.57
CA ASN A 237 15.12 19.10 -7.67
C ASN A 237 15.35 20.61 -7.88
N HIS A 238 14.57 21.47 -7.23
CA HIS A 238 14.63 22.92 -7.41
C HIS A 238 15.75 23.56 -6.58
N ASP A 239 15.76 23.30 -5.27
CA ASP A 239 16.75 23.87 -4.34
C ASP A 239 17.27 22.75 -3.40
N LYS A 240 18.58 22.79 -3.10
CA LYS A 240 19.30 21.73 -2.37
C LYS A 240 19.87 22.21 -1.04
N ASP A 241 19.18 23.13 -0.38
CA ASP A 241 19.58 23.55 0.95
C ASP A 241 19.13 22.52 2.01
N ASP A 242 19.92 22.38 3.08
CA ASP A 242 19.68 21.41 4.16
C ASP A 242 18.26 21.49 4.76
N ALA A 243 17.69 22.71 4.80
CA ALA A 243 16.34 22.95 5.28
C ALA A 243 15.25 22.39 4.35
N GLU A 244 15.48 22.41 3.04
CA GLU A 244 14.53 21.88 2.06
C GLU A 244 14.63 20.38 1.95
N ILE A 245 15.84 19.82 2.05
CA ILE A 245 16.05 18.37 2.16
C ILE A 245 15.24 17.82 3.33
N GLN A 246 15.26 18.51 4.48
CA GLN A 246 14.45 18.16 5.64
C GLN A 246 12.94 18.26 5.37
N ARG A 247 12.49 19.32 4.69
CA ARG A 247 11.07 19.51 4.35
C ARG A 247 10.55 18.45 3.38
N VAL A 248 11.31 18.16 2.33
CA VAL A 248 11.01 17.10 1.36
C VAL A 248 10.93 15.76 2.08
N PHE A 249 11.86 15.47 2.99
CA PHE A 249 11.80 14.24 3.78
C PHE A 249 10.51 14.14 4.61
N ASP A 250 10.13 15.22 5.30
CA ASP A 250 8.88 15.27 6.07
C ASP A 250 7.63 15.11 5.19
N ASP A 251 7.63 15.69 3.99
CA ASP A 251 6.50 15.57 3.06
C ASP A 251 6.43 14.17 2.42
N LEU A 252 7.56 13.51 2.17
CA LEU A 252 7.61 12.09 1.79
C LEU A 252 7.06 11.18 2.89
N LEU A 253 7.33 11.47 4.17
CA LEU A 253 6.76 10.74 5.30
C LEU A 253 5.24 10.94 5.39
N LYS A 254 4.75 12.18 5.28
CA LYS A 254 3.29 12.44 5.24
C LYS A 254 2.62 11.74 4.07
N LEU A 255 3.28 11.71 2.91
CA LEU A 255 2.78 10.97 1.76
C LEU A 255 2.72 9.48 2.08
N HIS A 256 3.77 8.92 2.69
CA HIS A 256 3.80 7.52 3.12
C HIS A 256 2.61 7.18 4.04
N ASP A 257 2.31 8.02 5.04
CA ASP A 257 1.16 7.84 5.94
C ASP A 257 -0.17 7.86 5.18
N SER A 258 -0.29 8.72 4.16
CA SER A 258 -1.49 8.75 3.31
C SER A 258 -1.64 7.47 2.47
N LEU A 259 -0.53 6.86 2.03
CA LEU A 259 -0.54 5.57 1.32
C LEU A 259 -0.95 4.43 2.25
N ASP A 260 -0.45 4.42 3.48
CA ASP A 260 -0.87 3.48 4.53
C ASP A 260 -2.37 3.59 4.81
N TYR A 261 -2.86 4.82 4.91
CA TYR A 261 -4.28 5.09 5.11
C TYR A 261 -5.13 4.59 3.93
N GLU A 262 -4.67 4.77 2.70
CA GLU A 262 -5.38 4.35 1.50
C GLU A 262 -5.36 2.82 1.30
N GLU A 263 -4.24 2.14 1.58
CA GLU A 263 -4.16 0.68 1.51
C GLU A 263 -5.10 0.00 2.50
N LYS A 264 -5.39 0.63 3.65
CA LYS A 264 -6.34 0.11 4.63
C LYS A 264 -7.80 0.46 4.31
N ARG A 265 -8.06 1.23 3.24
CA ARG A 265 -9.41 1.67 2.85
C ARG A 265 -10.34 0.48 2.58
N TYR A 266 -9.87 -0.57 1.91
CA TYR A 266 -10.70 -1.74 1.61
C TYR A 266 -11.21 -2.42 2.89
N VAL A 267 -10.39 -2.46 3.95
CA VAL A 267 -10.78 -3.03 5.26
C VAL A 267 -11.83 -2.14 5.93
N ARG A 268 -11.59 -0.82 5.96
CA ARG A 268 -12.52 0.15 6.57
C ARG A 268 -13.88 0.16 5.88
N GLU A 269 -13.90 0.04 4.56
CA GLU A 269 -15.12 0.01 3.76
C GLU A 269 -15.75 -1.39 3.65
N GLY A 270 -15.13 -2.39 4.29
CA GLY A 270 -15.68 -3.75 4.39
C GLY A 270 -15.63 -4.56 3.08
N PHE A 271 -14.66 -4.28 2.22
CA PHE A 271 -14.29 -5.13 1.08
C PHE A 271 -13.34 -6.25 1.52
N LYS A 272 -13.33 -7.38 0.80
CA LYS A 272 -12.48 -8.53 1.16
C LYS A 272 -11.05 -8.41 0.65
N SER A 273 -10.83 -7.59 -0.37
CA SER A 273 -9.52 -7.38 -0.97
C SER A 273 -9.43 -6.00 -1.60
N ASP A 274 -8.20 -5.53 -1.80
CA ASP A 274 -7.93 -4.28 -2.52
C ASP A 274 -8.43 -4.33 -3.98
N GLN A 275 -8.47 -5.53 -4.59
CA GLN A 275 -9.01 -5.74 -5.93
C GLN A 275 -10.53 -5.51 -5.99
N GLU A 276 -11.28 -5.96 -4.98
CA GLU A 276 -12.72 -5.70 -4.90
C GLU A 276 -13.00 -4.19 -4.79
N LEU A 277 -12.20 -3.46 -4.00
CA LEU A 277 -12.29 -2.00 -3.91
C LEU A 277 -11.93 -1.33 -5.25
N ALA A 278 -10.89 -1.80 -5.93
CA ALA A 278 -10.48 -1.25 -7.22
C ALA A 278 -11.57 -1.40 -8.30
N VAL A 279 -12.22 -2.57 -8.35
CA VAL A 279 -13.36 -2.80 -9.25
C VAL A 279 -14.52 -1.87 -8.89
N TYR A 280 -14.80 -1.70 -7.59
CA TYR A 280 -15.84 -0.78 -7.13
C TYR A 280 -15.54 0.67 -7.52
N ASP A 281 -14.32 1.17 -7.28
CA ASP A 281 -13.92 2.53 -7.64
C ASP A 281 -14.00 2.76 -9.16
N LEU A 282 -13.62 1.76 -9.95
CA LEU A 282 -13.61 1.85 -11.41
C LEU A 282 -15.04 1.86 -12.00
N LEU A 283 -15.96 1.10 -11.41
CA LEU A 283 -17.40 1.13 -11.73
C LEU A 283 -18.07 2.41 -11.20
N SER A 284 -17.63 2.90 -10.03
CA SER A 284 -18.19 4.09 -9.38
C SER A 284 -17.74 5.39 -10.01
N LYS A 285 -16.76 5.38 -10.93
CA LYS A 285 -16.39 6.58 -11.71
C LYS A 285 -17.56 7.18 -12.49
N GLU A 286 -18.60 6.40 -12.83
CA GLU A 286 -19.83 6.92 -13.42
C GLU A 286 -20.86 7.42 -12.38
N ASN A 287 -20.75 7.01 -11.11
CA ASN A 287 -21.64 7.35 -9.99
C ASN A 287 -20.85 7.83 -8.76
N ALA A 288 -19.95 8.80 -8.97
CA ALA A 288 -18.89 9.20 -8.03
C ALA A 288 -19.34 9.76 -6.66
N SER A 289 -20.63 9.72 -6.32
CA SER A 289 -21.19 10.31 -5.10
C SER A 289 -21.75 9.32 -4.08
N ILE A 290 -21.84 8.02 -4.38
CA ILE A 290 -22.53 7.08 -3.48
C ILE A 290 -21.56 6.02 -2.98
N THR A 291 -21.17 6.12 -1.70
CA THR A 291 -20.37 5.09 -1.04
C THR A 291 -21.24 3.87 -0.71
N LYS A 292 -20.63 2.70 -0.50
CA LYS A 292 -21.35 1.49 -0.03
C LYS A 292 -22.11 1.72 1.28
N ALA A 293 -21.59 2.59 2.16
CA ALA A 293 -22.28 2.97 3.39
C ALA A 293 -23.57 3.76 3.10
N ASP A 294 -23.59 4.57 2.05
CA ASP A 294 -24.78 5.33 1.63
C ASP A 294 -25.84 4.41 1.04
N ILE A 295 -25.41 3.41 0.25
CA ILE A 295 -26.30 2.36 -0.25
C ILE A 295 -26.95 1.63 0.93
N ASP A 296 -26.16 1.19 1.92
CA ASP A 296 -26.66 0.50 3.10
C ASP A 296 -27.74 1.33 3.83
N LYS A 297 -27.50 2.64 4.08
CA LYS A 297 -28.47 3.53 4.74
C LYS A 297 -29.78 3.65 3.95
N ILE A 298 -29.69 3.83 2.63
CA ILE A 298 -30.86 3.90 1.76
C ILE A 298 -31.63 2.58 1.83
N THR A 299 -30.94 1.44 1.74
CA THR A 299 -31.55 0.11 1.89
C THR A 299 -32.23 -0.05 3.26
N CYS A 300 -31.63 0.47 4.33
CA CYS A 300 -32.20 0.48 5.68
C CYS A 300 -33.57 1.16 5.71
N ALA A 301 -33.66 2.37 5.15
CA ALA A 301 -34.91 3.11 5.14
C ALA A 301 -35.95 2.48 4.22
N LYS A 302 -35.55 1.99 3.03
CA LYS A 302 -36.45 1.23 2.14
C LYS A 302 -37.03 0.01 2.84
N MET A 303 -36.21 -0.73 3.59
CA MET A 303 -36.66 -1.90 4.32
C MET A 303 -37.64 -1.51 5.43
N ALA A 304 -37.37 -0.44 6.18
CA ALA A 304 -38.30 0.07 7.18
C ALA A 304 -39.66 0.46 6.58
N GLU A 305 -39.69 1.14 5.43
CA GLU A 305 -40.94 1.46 4.73
C GLU A 305 -41.69 0.20 4.26
N ARG A 306 -40.97 -0.77 3.69
CA ARG A 306 -41.58 -2.05 3.27
C ARG A 306 -42.21 -2.80 4.45
N ILE A 307 -41.52 -2.85 5.59
CA ILE A 307 -42.04 -3.46 6.81
C ILE A 307 -43.29 -2.70 7.28
N LYS A 308 -43.27 -1.36 7.31
CA LYS A 308 -44.44 -0.55 7.71
C LYS A 308 -45.65 -0.81 6.82
N VAL A 309 -45.47 -0.90 5.50
CA VAL A 309 -46.55 -1.22 4.56
C VAL A 309 -47.14 -2.60 4.86
N LYS A 310 -46.30 -3.64 4.97
CA LYS A 310 -46.76 -5.00 5.27
C LYS A 310 -47.38 -5.13 6.66
N TRP A 311 -46.89 -4.38 7.64
CA TRP A 311 -47.46 -4.30 8.98
C TRP A 311 -48.88 -3.71 8.96
N LYS A 312 -49.08 -2.65 8.17
CA LYS A 312 -50.39 -2.03 7.97
C LYS A 312 -51.35 -2.99 7.26
N ASP A 313 -50.92 -3.65 6.20
CA ASP A 313 -51.74 -4.63 5.47
C ASP A 313 -52.19 -5.77 6.40
N LYS A 314 -51.25 -6.33 7.18
CA LYS A 314 -51.56 -7.40 8.12
C LYS A 314 -52.51 -6.94 9.22
N ARG A 315 -52.34 -5.71 9.70
CA ARG A 315 -53.24 -5.10 10.68
C ARG A 315 -54.67 -4.98 10.14
N LEU A 316 -54.83 -4.50 8.90
CA LEU A 316 -56.14 -4.39 8.25
C LEU A 316 -56.80 -5.77 8.09
N GLU A 317 -56.03 -6.77 7.64
CA GLU A 317 -56.51 -8.17 7.54
C GLU A 317 -57.02 -8.69 8.89
N LEU A 318 -56.31 -8.42 9.99
CA LEU A 318 -56.73 -8.84 11.33
C LEU A 318 -57.94 -8.05 11.84
N GLN A 319 -58.04 -6.76 11.50
CA GLN A 319 -59.20 -5.93 11.83
C GLN A 319 -60.47 -6.43 11.13
N ASP A 320 -60.38 -6.78 9.85
CA ASP A 320 -61.50 -7.36 9.10
C ASP A 320 -61.92 -8.71 9.69
N LYS A 321 -60.95 -9.56 10.05
CA LYS A 321 -61.21 -10.82 10.76
C LYS A 321 -61.89 -10.59 12.10
N LEU A 322 -61.42 -9.62 12.88
CA LEU A 322 -62.02 -9.29 14.17
C LEU A 322 -63.49 -8.88 13.99
N LEU A 323 -63.78 -8.03 13.01
CA LEU A 323 -65.13 -7.55 12.73
C LEU A 323 -66.06 -8.70 12.28
N GLN A 324 -65.57 -9.64 11.47
CA GLN A 324 -66.32 -10.82 11.05
C GLN A 324 -66.65 -11.75 12.23
N GLU A 325 -65.66 -12.03 13.07
CA GLU A 325 -65.82 -12.89 14.26
C GLU A 325 -66.77 -12.25 15.27
N GLU A 326 -66.62 -10.97 15.57
CA GLU A 326 -67.51 -10.24 16.47
C GLU A 326 -68.95 -10.23 15.96
N ALA A 327 -69.17 -10.03 14.66
CA ALA A 327 -70.49 -10.11 14.05
C ALA A 327 -71.09 -11.53 14.11
N TYR A 328 -70.27 -12.57 13.95
CA TYR A 328 -70.70 -13.96 14.05
C TYR A 328 -71.19 -14.30 15.46
N PHE A 329 -70.41 -13.97 16.49
CA PHE A 329 -70.79 -14.24 17.88
C PHE A 329 -71.94 -13.37 18.38
N ALA A 330 -72.03 -12.12 17.91
CA ALA A 330 -73.16 -11.25 18.19
C ALA A 330 -74.48 -11.82 17.65
N LYS A 331 -74.48 -12.34 16.42
CA LYS A 331 -75.64 -13.04 15.83
C LYS A 331 -76.00 -14.32 16.58
N ALA A 332 -75.00 -15.04 17.11
CA ALA A 332 -75.20 -16.26 17.88
C ALA A 332 -75.65 -16.02 19.34
N GLY A 333 -75.70 -14.77 19.82
CA GLY A 333 -76.09 -14.42 21.20
C GLY A 333 -75.14 -14.96 22.28
N LYS A 334 -73.91 -15.32 21.91
CA LYS A 334 -72.91 -15.90 22.82
C LYS A 334 -71.90 -14.85 23.28
N PRO A 335 -71.37 -14.95 24.51
CA PRO A 335 -70.31 -14.07 24.97
C PRO A 335 -69.05 -14.23 24.10
N SER A 336 -68.31 -13.14 23.92
CA SER A 336 -67.09 -13.10 23.11
C SER A 336 -66.04 -14.10 23.62
N PRO A 337 -65.54 -15.04 22.78
CA PRO A 337 -64.53 -16.00 23.19
C PRO A 337 -63.19 -15.36 23.55
N GLN A 338 -62.37 -16.05 24.36
CA GLN A 338 -60.99 -15.62 24.69
C GLN A 338 -60.13 -15.38 23.44
N PHE A 339 -60.39 -16.11 22.35
CA PHE A 339 -59.71 -15.91 21.07
C PHE A 339 -59.94 -14.49 20.49
N VAL A 340 -61.17 -13.99 20.52
CA VAL A 340 -61.51 -12.64 20.04
C VAL A 340 -60.85 -11.57 20.90
N ALA A 341 -60.81 -11.78 22.22
CA ALA A 341 -60.08 -10.90 23.13
C ALA A 341 -58.56 -10.87 22.84
N ARG A 342 -57.95 -12.03 22.56
CA ARG A 342 -56.53 -12.10 22.14
C ARG A 342 -56.30 -11.41 20.80
N LEU A 343 -57.20 -11.58 19.83
CA LEU A 343 -57.12 -10.93 18.53
C LEU A 343 -57.19 -9.41 18.67
N ARG A 344 -58.11 -8.90 19.51
CA ARG A 344 -58.21 -7.47 19.82
C ARG A 344 -56.93 -6.93 20.48
N ALA A 345 -56.39 -7.67 21.46
CA ALA A 345 -55.12 -7.31 22.10
C ALA A 345 -53.95 -7.30 21.10
N GLN A 346 -53.90 -8.28 20.19
CA GLN A 346 -52.90 -8.33 19.13
C GLN A 346 -53.01 -7.11 18.20
N ILE A 347 -54.21 -6.72 17.80
CA ILE A 347 -54.43 -5.53 16.96
C ILE A 347 -54.01 -4.26 17.70
N SER A 348 -54.38 -4.09 18.97
CA SER A 348 -53.95 -2.95 19.80
C SER A 348 -52.43 -2.88 19.88
N TRP A 349 -51.78 -4.02 20.14
CA TRP A 349 -50.34 -4.12 20.17
C TRP A 349 -49.74 -3.73 18.80
N MET A 350 -50.28 -4.21 17.68
CA MET A 350 -49.81 -3.83 16.35
C MET A 350 -50.01 -2.34 16.02
N ILE A 351 -51.04 -1.69 16.55
CA ILE A 351 -51.29 -0.25 16.38
C ILE A 351 -50.24 0.57 17.11
N GLU A 352 -49.90 0.18 18.33
CA GLU A 352 -48.90 0.88 19.15
C GLU A 352 -47.47 0.67 18.64
N THR A 353 -47.21 -0.43 17.92
CA THR A 353 -45.85 -0.76 17.46
C THR A 353 -45.29 0.31 16.52
N GLN A 354 -44.19 0.93 16.95
CA GLN A 354 -43.36 1.82 16.15
C GLN A 354 -42.19 1.05 15.55
N ILE A 355 -41.89 1.39 14.29
CA ILE A 355 -40.85 0.79 13.46
C ILE A 355 -40.00 1.92 12.92
N HIS A 356 -38.69 1.92 13.21
CA HIS A 356 -37.79 2.99 12.78
C HIS A 356 -36.46 2.42 12.29
N PRO A 357 -35.89 2.97 11.20
CA PRO A 357 -34.52 2.69 10.82
C PRO A 357 -33.55 3.38 11.81
N VAL A 358 -32.37 2.79 12.01
CA VAL A 358 -31.30 3.30 12.88
C VAL A 358 -29.98 3.26 12.10
N PHE A 359 -29.49 4.44 11.73
CA PHE A 359 -28.23 4.62 10.99
C PHE A 359 -27.57 5.95 11.35
N SER A 360 -26.29 6.09 11.04
CA SER A 360 -25.51 7.29 11.36
C SER A 360 -25.85 8.45 10.41
N PRO A 361 -26.06 9.66 10.94
CA PRO A 361 -26.39 10.84 10.14
C PRO A 361 -25.18 11.38 9.36
N GLU A 362 -25.40 11.87 8.14
CA GLU A 362 -24.37 12.54 7.31
C GLU A 362 -24.85 13.84 6.66
N GLN A 363 -23.92 14.61 6.05
CA GLN A 363 -24.18 15.94 5.51
C GLN A 363 -25.01 15.96 4.21
N ASN A 364 -24.89 14.94 3.34
CA ASN A 364 -25.52 14.95 2.00
C ASN A 364 -26.70 13.97 1.82
N GLU A 365 -27.07 13.22 2.86
CA GLU A 365 -28.04 12.11 2.77
C GLU A 365 -29.43 12.53 2.26
N VAL A 366 -29.89 13.76 2.52
CA VAL A 366 -31.24 14.19 2.12
C VAL A 366 -31.39 14.17 0.60
N LYS A 367 -30.35 14.57 -0.13
CA LYS A 367 -30.35 14.56 -1.58
C LYS A 367 -30.32 13.13 -2.12
N ASP A 368 -29.52 12.26 -1.52
CA ASP A 368 -29.33 10.88 -1.96
C ASP A 368 -30.60 10.03 -1.73
N PHE A 369 -31.26 10.23 -0.59
CA PHE A 369 -32.54 9.57 -0.29
C PHE A 369 -33.67 10.10 -1.17
N ALA A 370 -33.69 11.42 -1.46
CA ALA A 370 -34.68 12.01 -2.35
C ALA A 370 -34.57 11.48 -3.79
N ALA A 371 -33.35 11.21 -4.28
CA ALA A 371 -33.12 10.58 -5.58
C ALA A 371 -33.76 9.18 -5.67
N GLU A 372 -33.88 8.49 -4.54
CA GLU A 372 -34.47 7.16 -4.41
C GLU A 372 -35.95 7.20 -3.98
N GLY A 373 -36.54 8.39 -3.91
CA GLY A 373 -37.96 8.60 -3.60
C GLY A 373 -38.31 8.48 -2.11
N ILE A 374 -37.34 8.60 -1.20
CA ILE A 374 -37.54 8.46 0.25
C ILE A 374 -37.33 9.81 0.93
N ASP A 375 -38.26 10.20 1.80
CA ASP A 375 -38.05 11.35 2.68
C ASP A 375 -37.38 10.91 3.98
N VAL A 376 -36.10 11.25 4.14
CA VAL A 376 -35.31 10.88 5.33
C VAL A 376 -35.57 11.78 6.54
N ARG A 377 -36.16 12.97 6.35
CA ARG A 377 -36.32 13.99 7.40
C ARG A 377 -37.09 13.50 8.63
N PRO A 378 -38.22 12.77 8.50
CA PRO A 378 -38.95 12.25 9.65
C PRO A 378 -38.13 11.23 10.45
N TYR A 379 -37.33 10.40 9.78
CA TYR A 379 -36.46 9.43 10.44
C TYR A 379 -35.33 10.14 11.21
N ARG A 380 -34.74 11.17 10.62
CA ARG A 380 -33.70 11.97 11.26
C ARG A 380 -34.21 12.72 12.47
N GLU A 381 -35.42 13.28 12.39
CA GLU A 381 -36.05 13.93 13.53
C GLU A 381 -36.18 12.96 14.71
N VAL A 382 -36.67 11.74 14.47
CA VAL A 382 -36.76 10.69 15.48
C VAL A 382 -35.38 10.33 16.03
N MET A 383 -34.36 10.16 15.18
CA MET A 383 -33.00 9.81 15.62
C MET A 383 -32.36 10.89 16.50
N VAL A 384 -32.60 12.18 16.20
CA VAL A 384 -31.99 13.31 16.90
C VAL A 384 -32.76 13.66 18.17
N GLN A 385 -34.09 13.76 18.08
CA GLN A 385 -34.94 14.17 19.21
C GLN A 385 -35.32 13.00 20.12
N GLY A 386 -35.11 11.76 19.66
CA GLY A 386 -35.56 10.58 20.35
C GLY A 386 -37.07 10.35 20.21
N ILE A 387 -37.60 9.41 20.99
CA ILE A 387 -39.05 9.14 21.06
C ILE A 387 -39.53 9.62 22.43
N GLY A 388 -40.36 10.68 22.44
CA GLY A 388 -40.83 11.27 23.70
C GLY A 388 -39.73 11.87 24.58
N GLY A 389 -38.64 12.37 23.96
CA GLY A 389 -37.51 12.99 24.66
C GLY A 389 -36.47 12.01 25.21
N LYS A 390 -36.61 10.70 24.93
CA LYS A 390 -35.65 9.66 25.30
C LYS A 390 -34.89 9.16 24.07
N GLY A 391 -33.61 8.84 24.25
CA GLY A 391 -32.78 8.26 23.18
C GLY A 391 -33.38 6.96 22.63
N LEU A 392 -33.14 6.68 21.34
CA LEU A 392 -33.68 5.47 20.68
C LEU A 392 -33.20 4.19 21.36
N ASP A 393 -31.98 4.20 21.87
CA ASP A 393 -31.34 3.09 22.57
C ASP A 393 -32.05 2.79 23.90
N GLU A 394 -32.38 3.81 24.68
CA GLU A 394 -33.18 3.68 25.91
C GLU A 394 -34.60 3.20 25.58
N CYS A 395 -35.22 3.79 24.56
CA CYS A 395 -36.56 3.42 24.10
C CYS A 395 -36.64 1.96 23.67
N PHE A 396 -35.63 1.45 22.95
CA PHE A 396 -35.64 0.08 22.45
C PHE A 396 -35.28 -0.95 23.53
N LYS A 397 -34.53 -0.55 24.57
CA LYS A 397 -34.23 -1.39 25.74
C LYS A 397 -35.44 -1.62 26.65
N ASP A 398 -36.42 -0.72 26.64
CA ASP A 398 -37.64 -0.86 27.42
C ASP A 398 -38.65 -1.76 26.70
N ALA A 399 -38.86 -2.97 27.24
CA ALA A 399 -39.80 -3.96 26.70
C ALA A 399 -41.27 -3.48 26.64
N LYS A 400 -41.64 -2.45 27.40
CA LYS A 400 -43.00 -1.88 27.38
C LYS A 400 -43.14 -0.77 26.35
N HIS A 401 -42.04 -0.25 25.82
CA HIS A 401 -42.06 0.86 24.91
C HIS A 401 -42.66 0.46 23.54
N PRO A 402 -43.38 1.37 22.85
CA PRO A 402 -43.96 1.09 21.54
C PRO A 402 -42.90 0.84 20.44
N PHE A 403 -41.66 1.29 20.59
CA PHE A 403 -40.58 1.05 19.63
C PHE A 403 -40.08 -0.39 19.71
N ARG A 404 -40.58 -1.26 18.83
CA ARG A 404 -40.41 -2.72 18.93
C ARG A 404 -39.68 -3.34 17.75
N VAL A 405 -39.52 -2.60 16.64
CA VAL A 405 -38.77 -3.07 15.46
C VAL A 405 -37.78 -2.00 15.03
N ALA A 406 -36.49 -2.32 15.15
CA ALA A 406 -35.41 -1.50 14.64
C ALA A 406 -34.85 -2.14 13.36
N VAL A 407 -34.65 -1.33 12.32
CA VAL A 407 -33.93 -1.76 11.10
C VAL A 407 -32.55 -1.10 11.15
N VAL A 408 -31.47 -1.89 11.09
CA VAL A 408 -30.11 -1.39 11.30
C VAL A 408 -29.16 -1.86 10.21
N CYS A 409 -28.15 -1.06 9.87
CA CYS A 409 -27.10 -1.42 8.90
C CYS A 409 -25.73 -1.70 9.53
N ALA A 410 -25.34 -0.85 10.48
CA ALA A 410 -24.05 -0.92 11.16
C ALA A 410 -24.18 -0.56 12.65
N MET A 411 -25.03 0.43 12.95
CA MET A 411 -25.37 0.76 14.33
C MET A 411 -25.98 -0.45 15.04
N TRP A 412 -25.67 -0.58 16.32
CA TRP A 412 -26.20 -1.63 17.22
C TRP A 412 -25.79 -3.07 16.88
N LEU A 413 -24.96 -3.30 15.86
CA LEU A 413 -24.33 -4.60 15.61
C LEU A 413 -23.17 -4.89 16.59
N THR A 414 -22.63 -3.85 17.24
CA THR A 414 -21.59 -3.96 18.26
C THR A 414 -21.93 -3.09 19.47
N GLY A 415 -21.58 -3.56 20.68
CA GLY A 415 -21.68 -2.77 21.92
C GLY A 415 -23.09 -2.47 22.45
N PHE A 416 -24.15 -2.81 21.72
CA PHE A 416 -25.55 -2.63 22.14
C PHE A 416 -26.11 -3.95 22.69
N ASP A 417 -26.78 -3.92 23.85
CA ASP A 417 -27.31 -5.12 24.52
C ASP A 417 -28.74 -4.85 25.01
N VAL A 418 -29.66 -5.77 24.74
CA VAL A 418 -31.09 -5.64 25.03
C VAL A 418 -31.64 -6.98 25.52
N LYS A 419 -31.94 -7.07 26.83
CA LYS A 419 -32.42 -8.32 27.45
C LYS A 419 -33.72 -8.87 26.85
N SER A 420 -34.57 -8.01 26.29
CA SER A 420 -35.86 -8.39 25.69
C SER A 420 -35.78 -8.72 24.20
N LEU A 421 -34.61 -8.59 23.56
CA LEU A 421 -34.44 -8.88 22.15
C LEU A 421 -34.24 -10.38 21.96
N ALA A 422 -35.24 -11.06 21.41
CA ALA A 422 -35.19 -12.51 21.19
C ALA A 422 -35.00 -12.90 19.71
N THR A 423 -35.18 -11.96 18.79
CA THR A 423 -35.26 -12.23 17.35
C THR A 423 -34.43 -11.23 16.57
N LEU A 424 -33.49 -11.74 15.77
CA LEU A 424 -32.70 -10.97 14.81
C LEU A 424 -32.95 -11.50 13.40
N TYR A 425 -33.35 -10.63 12.48
CA TYR A 425 -33.46 -10.94 11.06
C TYR A 425 -32.20 -10.43 10.34
N LEU A 426 -31.53 -11.31 9.59
CA LEU A 426 -30.29 -10.99 8.89
C LEU A 426 -30.53 -10.97 7.38
N ASP A 427 -30.46 -9.78 6.79
CA ASP A 427 -30.50 -9.53 5.34
C ASP A 427 -29.21 -8.80 4.89
N LYS A 428 -28.08 -9.24 5.43
CA LYS A 428 -26.73 -8.72 5.10
C LYS A 428 -25.73 -9.87 5.14
N PRO A 429 -24.89 -10.06 4.10
CA PRO A 429 -23.89 -11.11 4.11
C PRO A 429 -22.80 -10.80 5.15
N MET A 430 -22.77 -11.57 6.25
CA MET A 430 -21.80 -11.43 7.33
C MET A 430 -20.98 -12.72 7.49
N LYS A 431 -19.72 -12.61 7.93
CA LYS A 431 -18.81 -13.75 8.10
C LYS A 431 -17.87 -13.55 9.29
N GLY A 432 -17.42 -14.66 9.89
CA GLY A 432 -16.38 -14.64 10.93
C GLY A 432 -16.81 -13.88 12.19
N HIS A 433 -15.90 -13.04 12.71
CA HIS A 433 -16.10 -12.33 13.98
C HIS A 433 -17.31 -11.40 13.99
N THR A 434 -17.64 -10.73 12.89
CA THR A 434 -18.79 -9.81 12.83
C THR A 434 -20.13 -10.54 12.91
N LEU A 435 -20.22 -11.74 12.31
CA LEU A 435 -21.41 -12.59 12.43
C LEU A 435 -21.58 -13.09 13.87
N MET A 436 -20.49 -13.49 14.52
CA MET A 436 -20.52 -13.94 15.92
C MET A 436 -20.94 -12.80 16.86
N GLN A 437 -20.45 -11.58 16.63
CA GLN A 437 -20.85 -10.41 17.42
C GLN A 437 -22.34 -10.09 17.27
N ALA A 438 -22.87 -10.15 16.04
CA ALA A 438 -24.27 -9.87 15.74
C ALA A 438 -25.22 -10.92 16.33
N ILE A 439 -24.88 -12.22 16.27
CA ILE A 439 -25.71 -13.31 16.85
C ILE A 439 -25.64 -13.32 18.39
N ALA A 440 -24.54 -12.85 18.98
CA ALA A 440 -24.41 -12.70 20.43
C ALA A 440 -25.15 -11.48 21.00
N ARG A 441 -26.05 -10.87 20.22
CA ARG A 441 -26.98 -9.82 20.63
C ARG A 441 -28.35 -10.45 20.85
#